data_AF-A0A437P0U5-F1
#
_entry.id   AF-A0A437P0U5-F1
#
_cell.length_a   1.000
_cell.length_b   1.000
_cell.length_c   1.000
_cell.angle_alpha   90.00
_cell.angle_beta   90.00
_cell.angle_gamma   90.00
#
_symmetry.space_group_name_H-M   'P 1'
#
loop_
_entity.id
_entity.type
_entity.pdbx_description
1 polymer ?
#
loop_
_entity_poly.entity_id
_entity_poly.type
_entity_poly.pdbx_seq_one_letter_code
_entity_poly.pdbx_strand_id
1 'polypeptide(L)' 'MDNSSGSVPASVRETISGIVTAVHDGDDARIKALLERLSKDADPAVLLLLHSRLNEDLRGPGARLPL' A
#
# COMPACT_ATOMS: atom_id res chain seq x y z
N MET A 1 -11.13 6.77 28.47
CA MET A 1 -9.92 7.02 27.67
C MET A 1 -9.46 5.67 27.16
N ASP A 2 -10.05 5.24 26.05
CA ASP A 2 -9.61 4.09 25.26
C ASP A 2 -9.48 4.62 23.84
N ASN A 3 -8.27 5.06 23.51
CA ASN A 3 -7.93 5.36 22.14
C ASN A 3 -7.98 4.01 21.41
N SER A 4 -9.08 3.74 20.71
CA SER A 4 -9.17 2.67 19.72
C SER A 4 -8.25 3.03 18.54
N SER A 5 -6.95 3.12 18.80
CA SER A 5 -5.90 3.00 17.79
C SER A 5 -5.89 1.54 17.38
N GLY A 6 -6.92 1.14 16.64
CA GLY A 6 -7.05 -0.18 16.03
C GLY A 6 -5.81 -0.42 15.20
N SER A 7 -4.87 -1.20 15.74
CA SER A 7 -3.66 -1.56 15.04
C SER A 7 -4.06 -2.22 13.73
N VAL A 8 -3.62 -1.65 12.61
CA VAL A 8 -3.86 -2.25 11.29
C VAL A 8 -3.44 -3.72 11.34
N PRO A 9 -4.26 -4.67 10.89
CA PRO A 9 -3.91 -6.08 10.93
C PRO A 9 -2.58 -6.34 10.20
N ALA A 10 -1.78 -7.29 10.69
CA ALA A 10 -0.48 -7.61 10.09
C ALA A 10 -0.62 -8.01 8.60
N SER A 11 -1.66 -8.77 8.28
CA SER A 11 -2.01 -9.18 6.91
C SER A 11 -2.26 -7.99 5.96
N VAL A 12 -2.84 -6.91 6.46
CA VAL A 12 -3.08 -5.69 5.69
C VAL A 12 -1.75 -4.96 5.45
N ARG A 13 -0.87 -4.87 6.45
CA ARG A 13 0.48 -4.30 6.29
C ARG A 13 1.32 -5.08 5.27
N GLU A 14 1.25 -6.39 5.28
CA GLU A 14 1.92 -7.26 4.29
C GLU A 14 1.37 -7.02 2.89
N THR A 15 0.04 -6.90 2.75
CA THR A 15 -0.60 -6.61 1.46
C THR A 15 -0.15 -5.24 0.91
N ILE A 16 -0.13 -4.21 1.75
CA ILE A 16 0.37 -2.88 1.36
C ILE A 16 1.83 -2.93 0.92
N SER A 17 2.69 -3.63 1.67
CA SER A 17 4.11 -3.78 1.32
C SER A 17 4.27 -4.48 -0.04
N GLY A 18 3.46 -5.51 -0.31
CA GLY A 18 3.44 -6.19 -1.60
C GLY A 18 3.01 -5.28 -2.75
N ILE A 19 2.05 -4.37 -2.54
CA ILE A 19 1.61 -3.41 -3.56
C ILE A 19 2.75 -2.46 -3.91
N VAL A 20 3.45 -1.93 -2.90
CA VAL A 20 4.58 -1.01 -3.11
C VAL A 20 5.69 -1.69 -3.93
N THR A 21 6.07 -2.92 -3.58
CA THR A 21 7.04 -3.69 -4.37
C THR A 21 6.58 -3.91 -5.81
N ALA A 22 5.32 -4.30 -6.02
CA ALA A 22 4.78 -4.52 -7.36
C ALA A 22 4.74 -3.23 -8.21
N VAL A 23 4.47 -2.08 -7.58
CA VAL A 23 4.57 -0.76 -8.22
C VAL A 23 6.00 -0.44 -8.63
N HIS A 24 6.97 -0.67 -7.73
CA HIS A 24 8.39 -0.46 -8.03
C HIS A 24 8.87 -1.36 -9.20
N ASP A 25 8.39 -2.60 -9.26
CA ASP A 25 8.75 -3.57 -10.29
C ASP A 25 7.98 -3.37 -11.61
N GLY A 26 6.98 -2.47 -11.66
CA GLY A 26 6.11 -2.27 -12.82
C GLY A 26 5.18 -3.46 -13.13
N ASP A 27 4.89 -4.31 -12.15
CA ASP A 27 4.10 -5.53 -12.30
C ASP A 27 2.60 -5.23 -12.14
N ASP A 28 1.98 -4.71 -13.20
CA ASP A 28 0.57 -4.31 -13.23
C ASP A 28 -0.40 -5.45 -12.85
N ALA A 29 -0.09 -6.69 -13.25
CA ALA A 29 -0.91 -7.84 -12.94
C ALA A 29 -0.93 -8.13 -11.44
N ARG A 30 0.24 -8.05 -10.80
CA ARG A 30 0.38 -8.22 -9.35
C ARG A 30 -0.18 -7.06 -8.56
N ILE A 31 -0.02 -5.82 -9.04
CA ILE A 31 -0.65 -4.63 -8.44
C ILE A 31 -2.17 -4.83 -8.39
N LYS A 32 -2.79 -5.21 -9.53
CA LYS A 32 -4.24 -5.43 -9.60
C LYS A 32 -4.71 -6.52 -8.65
N ALA A 33 -4.03 -7.67 -8.62
CA ALA A 33 -4.40 -8.78 -7.73
C ALA A 33 -4.33 -8.39 -6.25
N LEU A 34 -3.33 -7.60 -5.86
CA LEU A 34 -3.17 -7.15 -4.48
C LEU A 34 -4.17 -6.04 -4.11
N LEU A 35 -4.52 -5.15 -5.03
CA LEU A 35 -5.57 -4.15 -4.84
C LEU A 35 -6.96 -4.80 -4.70
N GLU A 36 -7.29 -5.81 -5.51
CA GLU A 36 -8.54 -6.58 -5.39
C GLU A 36 -8.63 -7.36 -4.07
N ARG A 37 -7.48 -7.80 -3.53
CA ARG A 37 -7.42 -8.41 -2.19
C ARG A 37 -7.64 -7.36 -1.12
N LEU A 38 -6.97 -6.20 -1.23
CA LEU A 38 -7.11 -5.09 -0.29
C LEU A 38 -8.52 -4.52 -0.26
N SER A 39 -9.21 -4.45 -1.41
CA SER A 39 -10.57 -3.90 -1.52
C SER A 39 -11.62 -4.70 -0.74
N LYS A 40 -11.36 -5.98 -0.45
CA LYS A 40 -12.24 -6.82 0.38
C LYS A 40 -12.16 -6.46 1.86
N ASP A 41 -11.04 -5.88 2.28
CA ASP A 41 -10.73 -5.53 3.67
C ASP A 41 -10.61 -4.01 3.88
N ALA A 42 -10.94 -3.20 2.86
CA ALA A 42 -10.61 -1.78 2.80
C ALA A 42 -11.51 -0.92 3.70
N ASP A 43 -11.10 -0.79 4.95
CA ASP A 43 -11.48 0.33 5.81
C ASP A 43 -10.78 1.63 5.30
N PRO A 44 -11.42 2.82 5.38
CA PRO A 44 -10.79 4.10 5.00
C PRO A 44 -9.39 4.32 5.57
N ALA A 45 -9.09 3.81 6.78
CA ALA A 45 -7.76 3.91 7.38
C ALA A 45 -6.67 3.15 6.58
N VAL A 46 -7.04 2.03 5.95
CA VAL A 46 -6.15 1.20 5.12
C VAL A 46 -5.78 1.89 3.82
N LEU A 47 -6.75 2.58 3.20
CA LEU A 47 -6.53 3.35 1.98
C LEU A 47 -5.61 4.56 2.24
N LEU A 48 -5.78 5.26 3.37
CA LEU A 48 -4.90 6.35 3.78
C LEU A 48 -3.46 5.86 4.02
N LEU A 49 -3.30 4.68 4.63
CA LEU A 49 -1.98 4.08 4.84
C LEU A 49 -1.31 3.70 3.52
N LEU A 50 -2.04 3.06 2.60
CA LEU A 50 -1.53 2.73 1.27
C LEU A 50 -1.09 4.00 0.52
N HIS A 51 -1.94 5.04 0.51
CA HIS A 51 -1.64 6.30 -0.14
C HIS A 51 -0.39 6.98 0.45
N SER A 52 -0.26 7.04 1.78
CA SER A 52 0.93 7.58 2.43
C SER A 52 2.19 6.83 1.99
N ARG A 53 2.13 5.50 1.94
CA ARG A 53 3.29 4.66 1.62
C ARG A 53 3.72 4.79 0.17
N LEU A 54 2.77 4.79 -0.76
CA LEU A 54 3.07 5.03 -2.18
C LEU A 54 3.64 6.44 -2.39
N ASN A 55 3.12 7.45 -1.71
CA ASN A 55 3.63 8.82 -1.84
C ASN A 55 5.04 8.99 -1.24
N GLU A 56 5.39 8.28 -0.17
CA GLU A 56 6.76 8.22 0.35
C GLU A 56 7.71 7.53 -0.63
N ASP A 57 7.33 6.36 -1.12
CA ASP A 57 8.16 5.52 -1.99
C ASP A 57 8.42 6.20 -3.34
N LEU A 58 7.37 6.79 -3.94
CA LEU A 58 7.45 7.51 -5.22
C LEU A 58 8.04 8.93 -5.11
N ARG A 59 8.26 9.48 -3.90
CA ARG A 59 8.99 10.74 -3.71
C ARG A 59 10.42 10.53 -3.22
N GLY A 60 10.76 9.32 -2.79
CA GLY A 60 12.12 8.96 -2.37
C GLY A 60 13.11 9.01 -3.54
N PRO A 61 14.42 9.10 -3.28
CA PRO A 61 15.48 9.22 -4.29
C PRO A 61 15.59 8.02 -5.28
N GLY A 62 14.72 7.00 -5.16
CA GLY A 62 14.55 5.89 -6.10
C GLY A 62 13.49 6.12 -7.19
N ALA A 63 12.72 7.21 -7.13
CA ALA A 63 11.68 7.56 -8.11
C ALA A 63 12.28 8.10 -9.42
N ARG A 64 13.10 7.31 -10.10
CA ARG A 64 13.49 7.58 -11.48
C ARG A 64 12.33 7.19 -12.39
N LEU A 65 11.45 8.16 -12.63
CA LEU A 65 10.65 8.20 -13.85
C LEU A 65 11.60 8.07 -15.06
N PRO A 66 11.37 7.13 -16.00
CA PRO A 66 12.07 7.16 -17.27
C PRO A 66 11.67 8.44 -18.02
N LEU A 67 12.69 9.13 -18.55
CA LEU A 67 12.57 10.27 -19.47
C LEU A 67 11.84 9.87 -20.76
#